data_AF-A0A9E4V6N6-F1
#
_entry.id   AF-A0A9E4V6N6-F1
#
_cell.length_a   1.000
_cell.length_b   1.000
_cell.length_c   1.000
_cell.angle_alpha   90.00
_cell.angle_beta   90.00
_cell.angle_gamma   90.00
#
_symmetry.space_group_name_H-M   'P 1'
#
loop_
_entity.id
_entity.type
_entity.pdbx_description
1 polymer ?
#
loop_
_entity_poly.entity_id
_entity_poly.type
_entity_poly.pdbx_seq_one_letter_code
_entity_poly.pdbx_strand_id
1 'polypeptide(L)'
;MSITGIAFILAAYLWGAIPTSYLVARYRFGIDIREYGSGNVGASNALSLIGNVVGISIGTFDCVAKGILPVLLARLLDQSLAAQVGIGLAAIAGHNWSPFLGFTGGRGVATAIGLLLVFWLWPEWIILGAAVGIVGMLIFKDTGFWTLVSLLALPVMAYLFQRPVEIIALTLMIGVLLVAKRLTANWEPPDRREGRFRVYLYRILWDRDVARKDEWTRRLPDSITKA
;
A
#
# COMPACT_ATOMS: atom_id res chain seq x y z
N MET A 1 16.84 21.20 4.12
CA MET A 1 15.35 21.14 4.14
C MET A 1 14.86 22.20 5.11
N SER A 2 13.88 23.03 4.74
CA SER A 2 13.36 24.07 5.63
C SER A 2 12.48 23.49 6.75
N ILE A 3 12.28 24.24 7.83
CA ILE A 3 11.35 23.87 8.92
C ILE A 3 9.94 23.60 8.35
N THR A 4 9.52 24.41 7.39
CA THR A 4 8.25 24.26 6.68
C THR A 4 8.15 22.91 5.96
N GLY A 5 9.22 22.45 5.31
CA GLY A 5 9.25 21.15 4.65
C GLY A 5 9.10 19.98 5.62
N ILE A 6 9.72 20.06 6.80
CA ILE A 6 9.55 19.05 7.87
C ILE A 6 8.10 19.03 8.35
N ALA A 7 7.50 20.20 8.57
CA ALA A 7 6.10 20.30 8.99
C ALA A 7 5.15 19.67 7.97
N PHE A 8 5.37 19.88 6.67
CA PHE A 8 4.57 19.23 5.63
C PHE A 8 4.73 17.71 5.59
N ILE A 9 5.94 17.20 5.80
CA ILE A 9 6.19 15.75 5.87
C ILE A 9 5.43 15.13 7.04
N LEU A 10 5.47 15.75 8.22
CA LEU A 10 4.72 15.29 9.39
C LEU A 10 3.20 15.34 9.16
N ALA A 11 2.72 16.45 8.58
CA ALA A 11 1.31 16.60 8.23
C ALA A 11 0.86 15.53 7.22
N ALA A 12 1.67 15.26 6.20
CA ALA A 12 1.38 14.24 5.19
C ALA A 12 1.39 12.82 5.77
N TYR A 13 2.28 12.52 6.71
CA TYR A 13 2.25 11.26 7.46
C TYR A 13 0.93 11.09 8.23
N LEU A 14 0.53 12.09 9.02
CA LEU A 14 -0.72 12.03 9.78
C LEU A 14 -1.95 11.97 8.87
N TRP A 15 -1.92 12.70 7.74
CA TRP A 15 -2.97 12.67 6.73
C TRP A 15 -3.10 11.29 6.08
N GLY A 16 -1.98 10.70 5.64
CA GLY A 16 -1.93 9.35 5.09
C GLY A 16 -2.40 8.30 6.09
N ALA A 17 -2.14 8.51 7.37
CA ALA A 17 -2.51 7.62 8.46
C ALA A 17 -4.01 7.52 8.73
N ILE A 18 -4.85 8.44 8.22
CA ILE A 18 -6.30 8.38 8.43
C ILE A 18 -6.83 7.02 7.93
N PRO A 19 -7.43 6.17 8.78
CA PRO A 19 -7.68 4.78 8.44
C PRO A 19 -9.00 4.59 7.67
N THR A 20 -9.08 5.10 6.44
CA THR A 20 -10.31 5.19 5.62
C THR A 20 -11.09 3.88 5.55
N SER A 21 -10.44 2.75 5.23
CA SER A 21 -11.14 1.47 5.10
C SER A 21 -11.73 1.00 6.43
N TYR A 22 -11.00 1.18 7.54
CA TYR A 22 -11.48 0.88 8.89
C TYR A 22 -12.67 1.78 9.27
N LEU A 23 -12.58 3.08 8.99
CA LEU A 23 -13.68 4.02 9.28
C LEU A 23 -14.94 3.64 8.50
N VAL A 24 -14.82 3.38 7.19
CA VAL A 24 -15.95 2.97 6.36
C VAL A 24 -16.54 1.65 6.86
N ALA A 25 -15.72 0.62 7.09
CA ALA A 25 -16.19 -0.67 7.59
C ALA A 25 -16.89 -0.53 8.96
N ARG A 26 -16.29 0.20 9.88
CA ARG A 26 -16.81 0.35 11.26
C ARG A 26 -18.11 1.13 11.31
N TYR A 27 -18.18 2.28 10.64
CA TYR A 27 -19.33 3.18 10.75
C TYR A 27 -20.46 2.86 9.77
N ARG A 28 -20.16 2.31 8.59
CA ARG A 28 -21.21 2.00 7.59
C ARG A 28 -21.71 0.56 7.65
N PHE A 29 -20.87 -0.37 8.11
CA PHE A 29 -21.15 -1.81 8.12
C PHE A 29 -21.07 -2.45 9.51
N GLY A 30 -20.65 -1.70 10.55
CA GLY A 30 -20.63 -2.18 11.93
C GLY A 30 -19.51 -3.17 12.27
N ILE A 31 -18.65 -3.52 11.30
CA ILE A 31 -17.60 -4.55 11.46
C ILE A 31 -16.23 -3.94 11.68
N ASP A 32 -15.38 -4.65 12.44
CA ASP A 32 -13.95 -4.37 12.45
C ASP A 32 -13.27 -5.14 11.31
N ILE A 33 -12.92 -4.44 10.22
CA ILE A 33 -12.29 -5.06 9.04
C ILE A 33 -10.97 -5.78 9.34
N ARG A 34 -10.33 -5.51 10.49
CA ARG A 34 -9.10 -6.20 10.91
C ARG A 34 -9.37 -7.63 11.34
N GLU A 35 -10.59 -8.00 11.72
CA GLU A 35 -10.92 -9.35 12.17
C GLU A 35 -11.29 -10.29 11.00
N TYR A 36 -11.55 -9.74 9.82
CA TYR A 36 -12.07 -10.48 8.68
C TYR A 36 -11.10 -10.52 7.50
N GLY A 37 -11.18 -11.61 6.73
CA GLY A 37 -10.41 -11.82 5.51
C GLY A 37 -8.91 -11.73 5.78
N SER A 38 -8.20 -10.91 5.00
CA SER A 38 -6.74 -10.74 5.20
C SER A 38 -6.37 -9.97 6.48
N GLY A 39 -7.34 -9.44 7.23
CA GLY A 39 -7.12 -8.55 8.38
C GLY A 39 -6.51 -7.19 8.02
N ASN A 40 -6.30 -6.91 6.74
CA ASN A 40 -5.68 -5.68 6.26
C ASN A 40 -6.72 -4.56 6.10
N VAL A 41 -6.36 -3.33 6.47
CA VAL A 41 -7.24 -2.15 6.38
C VAL A 41 -7.13 -1.43 5.03
N GLY A 42 -6.95 -2.20 3.95
CA GLY A 42 -6.81 -1.69 2.58
C GLY A 42 -8.03 -1.97 1.70
N ALA A 43 -8.09 -1.29 0.56
CA ALA A 43 -9.13 -1.42 -0.45
C ALA A 43 -9.39 -2.87 -0.89
N SER A 44 -8.33 -3.69 -1.03
CA SER A 44 -8.45 -5.08 -1.47
C SER A 44 -9.24 -5.95 -0.46
N ASN A 45 -9.04 -5.74 0.84
CA ASN A 45 -9.80 -6.48 1.85
C ASN A 45 -11.26 -6.03 1.84
N ALA A 46 -11.51 -4.72 1.74
CA ALA A 46 -12.87 -4.19 1.62
C ALA A 46 -13.58 -4.68 0.35
N LEU A 47 -12.86 -4.82 -0.77
CA LEU A 47 -13.39 -5.37 -2.01
C LEU A 47 -13.86 -6.81 -1.83
N SER A 48 -13.03 -7.66 -1.22
CA SER A 48 -13.35 -9.07 -0.99
C SER A 48 -14.39 -9.29 0.11
N LEU A 49 -14.41 -8.44 1.14
CA LEU A 49 -15.27 -8.61 2.32
C LEU A 49 -16.63 -7.93 2.18
N ILE A 50 -16.65 -6.69 1.68
CA ILE A 50 -17.85 -5.82 1.66
C ILE A 50 -18.44 -5.75 0.25
N GLY A 51 -17.58 -5.60 -0.76
CA GLY A 51 -17.97 -5.65 -2.16
C GLY A 51 -17.24 -4.66 -3.05
N ASN A 52 -17.38 -4.86 -4.36
CA ASN A 52 -16.62 -4.15 -5.40
C ASN A 52 -16.76 -2.62 -5.32
N VAL A 53 -17.99 -2.11 -5.16
CA VAL A 53 -18.22 -0.66 -5.09
C VAL A 53 -17.44 -0.03 -3.94
N VAL A 54 -17.57 -0.59 -2.73
CA VAL A 54 -16.91 -0.07 -1.54
C VAL A 54 -15.39 -0.18 -1.64
N GLY A 55 -14.88 -1.34 -2.06
CA GLY A 55 -13.44 -1.54 -2.24
C GLY A 55 -12.82 -0.60 -3.25
N ILE A 56 -13.45 -0.44 -4.43
CA ILE A 56 -12.98 0.48 -5.47
C ILE A 56 -13.05 1.93 -4.98
N SER A 57 -14.14 2.35 -4.34
CA SER A 57 -14.26 3.71 -3.80
C SER A 57 -13.18 4.04 -2.76
N ILE A 58 -12.88 3.11 -1.84
CA ILE A 58 -11.79 3.27 -0.87
C ILE A 58 -10.44 3.38 -1.57
N GLY A 59 -10.18 2.51 -2.56
CA GLY A 59 -8.92 2.54 -3.32
C GLY A 59 -8.74 3.86 -4.07
N THR A 60 -9.78 4.35 -4.74
CA THR A 60 -9.78 5.64 -5.44
C THR A 60 -9.56 6.79 -4.44
N PHE A 61 -10.24 6.76 -3.30
CA PHE A 61 -10.04 7.76 -2.25
C PHE A 61 -8.59 7.76 -1.74
N ASP A 62 -8.04 6.61 -1.40
CA ASP A 62 -6.65 6.50 -0.93
C ASP A 62 -5.64 6.95 -1.99
N CYS A 63 -5.91 6.69 -3.27
CA CYS A 63 -5.10 7.18 -4.38
C CYS A 63 -5.13 8.71 -4.49
N VAL A 64 -6.32 9.29 -4.58
CA VAL A 64 -6.49 10.73 -4.82
C VAL A 64 -6.20 11.53 -3.56
N ALA A 65 -6.90 11.24 -2.47
CA ALA A 65 -6.86 12.04 -1.26
C ALA A 65 -5.54 11.88 -0.50
N LYS A 66 -4.91 10.70 -0.49
CA LYS A 66 -3.66 10.49 0.26
C LYS A 66 -2.42 10.48 -0.62
N GLY A 67 -2.55 10.02 -1.87
CA GLY A 67 -1.42 9.97 -2.79
C GLY A 67 -1.19 11.29 -3.52
N ILE A 68 -2.20 11.74 -4.28
CA ILE A 68 -2.08 12.93 -5.14
C ILE A 68 -2.11 14.22 -4.32
N LEU A 69 -3.13 14.38 -3.46
CA LEU A 69 -3.43 15.67 -2.83
C LEU A 69 -2.26 16.24 -2.00
N PRO A 70 -1.55 15.50 -1.12
CA PRO A 70 -0.46 16.07 -0.33
C PRO A 70 0.69 16.59 -1.19
N VAL A 71 1.02 15.87 -2.27
CA VAL A 71 2.08 16.24 -3.20
C VAL A 71 1.66 17.43 -4.06
N LEU A 72 0.39 17.46 -4.51
CA LEU A 72 -0.16 18.58 -5.27
C LEU A 72 -0.15 19.86 -4.44
N LEU A 73 -0.56 19.80 -3.16
CA LEU A 73 -0.49 20.94 -2.24
C LEU A 73 0.96 21.40 -2.05
N ALA A 74 1.90 20.48 -1.87
CA ALA A 74 3.33 20.83 -1.77
C ALA A 74 3.84 21.54 -3.03
N ARG A 75 3.41 21.09 -4.22
CA ARG A 75 3.76 21.73 -5.50
C ARG A 75 3.16 23.13 -5.63
N LEU A 76 1.90 23.32 -5.23
CA LEU A 76 1.23 24.62 -5.23
C LEU A 76 1.85 25.62 -4.24
N LEU A 77 2.57 25.12 -3.23
CA LEU A 77 3.30 25.91 -2.25
C LEU A 77 4.81 25.99 -2.57
N ASP A 78 5.16 25.81 -3.84
CA ASP A 78 6.51 25.91 -4.40
C ASP A 78 7.58 25.12 -3.64
N GLN A 79 7.19 23.98 -3.06
CA GLN A 79 8.14 23.11 -2.39
C GLN A 79 9.05 22.43 -3.42
N SER A 80 10.35 22.34 -3.10
CA SER A 80 11.34 21.63 -3.92
C SER A 80 10.89 20.19 -4.26
N LEU A 81 11.37 19.64 -5.37
CA LEU A 81 11.04 18.28 -5.80
C LEU A 81 11.37 17.23 -4.71
N ALA A 82 12.52 17.38 -4.04
CA ALA A 82 12.92 16.52 -2.93
C ALA A 82 11.91 16.55 -1.76
N ALA A 83 11.38 17.74 -1.44
CA ALA A 83 10.35 17.88 -0.41
C ALA A 83 9.02 17.25 -0.86
N GLN A 84 8.60 17.43 -2.12
CA GLN A 84 7.43 16.78 -2.68
C GLN A 84 7.53 15.25 -2.59
N VAL A 85 8.70 14.67 -2.91
CA VAL A 85 8.98 13.24 -2.77
C VAL A 85 8.89 12.79 -1.31
N GLY A 86 9.53 13.51 -0.39
CA GLY A 86 9.48 13.20 1.04
C GLY A 86 8.07 13.23 1.61
N ILE A 87 7.25 14.21 1.20
CA ILE A 87 5.83 14.36 1.56
C ILE A 87 5.02 13.16 1.05
N GLY A 88 5.19 12.76 -0.20
CA GLY A 88 4.52 11.59 -0.76
C GLY A 88 4.90 10.30 -0.05
N LEU A 89 6.19 10.07 0.20
CA LEU A 89 6.67 8.89 0.94
C LEU A 89 6.14 8.85 2.37
N ALA A 90 6.05 10.01 3.03
CA ALA A 90 5.47 10.12 4.36
C ALA A 90 3.97 9.77 4.36
N ALA A 91 3.20 10.18 3.35
CA ALA A 91 1.80 9.78 3.23
C ALA A 91 1.62 8.26 3.06
N ILE A 92 2.49 7.60 2.27
CA ILE A 92 2.51 6.13 2.15
C ILE A 92 2.86 5.49 3.49
N ALA A 93 3.90 6.00 4.18
CA ALA A 93 4.31 5.49 5.48
C ALA A 93 3.20 5.63 6.52
N GLY A 94 2.49 6.75 6.53
CA GLY A 94 1.32 6.97 7.40
C GLY A 94 0.22 5.96 7.14
N HIS A 95 -0.13 5.73 5.87
CA HIS A 95 -1.10 4.72 5.49
C HIS A 95 -0.68 3.29 5.92
N ASN A 96 0.61 2.99 5.84
CA ASN A 96 1.17 1.68 6.19
C ASN A 96 1.25 1.44 7.69
N TRP A 97 1.60 2.45 8.47
CA TRP A 97 1.77 2.39 9.92
C TRP A 97 1.06 3.58 10.55
N SER A 98 -0.26 3.45 10.71
CA SER A 98 -1.10 4.52 11.24
C SER A 98 -1.02 4.57 12.77
N PRO A 99 -0.65 5.70 13.39
CA PRO A 99 -0.76 5.86 14.85
C PRO A 99 -2.20 5.69 15.36
N PHE A 100 -3.21 5.97 14.53
CA PHE A 100 -4.63 5.80 14.88
C PHE A 100 -5.06 4.34 14.97
N LEU A 101 -4.24 3.41 14.45
CA LEU A 101 -4.47 1.97 14.51
C LEU A 101 -3.32 1.23 15.22
N GLY A 102 -2.61 1.89 16.13
CA GLY A 102 -1.50 1.26 16.87
C GLY A 102 -0.33 0.86 15.96
N PHE A 103 -0.01 1.69 14.97
CA PHE A 103 1.01 1.44 13.95
C PHE A 103 0.75 0.19 13.10
N THR A 104 -0.52 -0.18 12.96
CA THR A 104 -0.99 -1.09 11.90
C THR A 104 -1.59 -0.26 10.75
N GLY A 105 -1.87 -0.89 9.61
CA GLY A 105 -2.27 -0.13 8.43
C GLY A 105 -2.35 -0.95 7.15
N GLY A 106 -2.55 -0.25 6.03
CA GLY A 106 -2.65 -0.83 4.70
C GLY A 106 -1.31 -1.18 4.08
N ARG A 107 -1.29 -1.62 2.81
CA ARG A 107 -0.04 -1.83 2.04
C ARG A 107 0.45 -0.59 1.30
N GLY A 108 -0.36 0.48 1.25
CA GLY A 108 0.02 1.74 0.62
C GLY A 108 0.04 1.71 -0.90
N VAL A 109 -0.42 0.62 -1.54
CA VAL A 109 -0.39 0.46 -3.01
C VAL A 109 -1.25 1.52 -3.69
N ALA A 110 -2.49 1.76 -3.22
CA ALA A 110 -3.36 2.80 -3.80
C ALA A 110 -2.77 4.20 -3.63
N THR A 111 -2.25 4.51 -2.44
CA THR A 111 -1.55 5.77 -2.17
C THR A 111 -0.32 5.95 -3.06
N ALA A 112 0.48 4.89 -3.26
CA ALA A 112 1.61 4.88 -4.18
C ALA A 112 1.19 5.13 -5.62
N ILE A 113 0.10 4.52 -6.11
CA ILE A 113 -0.46 4.81 -7.44
C ILE A 113 -0.75 6.31 -7.59
N GLY A 114 -1.30 6.96 -6.57
CA GLY A 114 -1.50 8.41 -6.57
C GLY A 114 -0.20 9.20 -6.76
N LEU A 115 0.89 8.78 -6.11
CA LEU A 115 2.22 9.37 -6.32
C LEU A 115 2.70 9.15 -7.77
N LEU A 116 2.53 7.94 -8.32
CA LEU A 116 2.92 7.67 -9.70
C LEU A 116 2.17 8.59 -10.68
N LEU A 117 0.88 8.83 -10.45
CA LEU A 117 0.07 9.72 -11.27
C LEU A 117 0.52 11.18 -11.17
N VAL A 118 0.70 11.73 -9.96
CA VAL A 118 1.05 13.15 -9.77
C VAL A 118 2.46 13.49 -10.25
N PHE A 119 3.38 12.50 -10.25
CA PHE A 119 4.73 12.61 -10.80
C PHE A 119 4.84 12.17 -12.26
N TRP A 120 3.73 11.94 -12.95
CA TRP A 120 3.69 11.60 -14.38
C TRP A 120 4.45 10.31 -14.74
N LEU A 121 4.47 9.33 -13.84
CA LEU A 121 5.06 7.99 -14.04
C LEU A 121 4.07 6.98 -14.65
N TRP A 122 2.99 7.48 -15.26
CA TRP A 122 1.98 6.64 -15.88
C TRP A 122 2.49 5.84 -17.10
N PRO A 123 3.44 6.32 -17.94
CA PRO A 123 3.98 5.49 -19.02
C PRO A 123 4.73 4.25 -18.51
N GLU A 124 5.62 4.43 -17.52
CA GLU A 124 6.36 3.35 -16.89
C GLU A 124 5.41 2.36 -16.22
N TRP A 125 4.41 2.88 -15.51
CA TRP A 125 3.42 2.06 -14.83
C TRP A 125 2.53 1.29 -15.81
N ILE A 126 2.14 1.87 -16.95
CA ILE A 126 1.38 1.15 -17.99
C ILE A 126 2.23 0.05 -18.62
N ILE A 127 3.50 0.33 -18.94
CA ILE A 127 4.41 -0.69 -19.51
C ILE A 127 4.56 -1.86 -18.53
N LEU A 128 4.82 -1.56 -17.26
CA LEU A 128 4.90 -2.57 -16.21
C LEU A 128 3.55 -3.26 -16.02
N GLY A 129 2.44 -2.54 -16.00
CA GLY A 129 1.10 -3.08 -15.85
C GLY A 129 0.69 -3.99 -17.02
N ALA A 130 1.10 -3.66 -18.24
CA ALA A 130 0.90 -4.52 -19.41
C ALA A 130 1.81 -5.75 -19.35
N ALA A 131 3.11 -5.57 -19.10
CA ALA A 131 4.07 -6.67 -19.06
C ALA A 131 3.81 -7.63 -17.88
N VAL A 132 3.55 -7.10 -16.69
CA VAL A 132 3.33 -7.85 -15.45
C VAL A 132 1.87 -8.28 -15.32
N GLY A 133 0.90 -7.45 -15.71
CA GLY A 133 -0.52 -7.77 -15.60
C GLY A 133 -1.00 -8.79 -16.64
N ILE A 134 -0.55 -8.71 -17.90
CA ILE A 134 -0.95 -9.69 -18.93
C ILE A 134 -0.27 -11.03 -18.67
N VAL A 135 1.05 -11.04 -18.44
CA VAL A 135 1.79 -12.27 -18.10
C VAL A 135 1.31 -12.83 -16.76
N GLY A 136 1.00 -11.97 -15.80
CA GLY A 136 0.56 -12.38 -14.49
C GLY A 136 -0.83 -12.98 -14.44
N MET A 137 -1.80 -12.41 -15.16
CA MET A 137 -3.12 -13.02 -15.28
C MET A 137 -3.09 -14.37 -15.99
N LEU A 138 -2.14 -14.59 -16.90
CA LEU A 138 -2.01 -15.83 -17.67
C LEU A 138 -1.25 -16.94 -16.94
N ILE A 139 -0.27 -16.61 -16.08
CA ILE A 139 0.60 -17.63 -15.44
C ILE A 139 0.32 -17.81 -13.95
N PHE A 140 0.22 -16.72 -13.17
CA PHE A 140 0.09 -16.77 -11.70
C PHE A 140 -1.01 -15.81 -11.22
N LYS A 141 -2.17 -16.36 -10.81
CA LYS A 141 -3.35 -15.61 -10.31
C LYS A 141 -3.14 -14.97 -8.91
N ASP A 142 -1.94 -14.47 -8.64
CA ASP A 142 -1.53 -13.87 -7.38
C ASP A 142 -1.10 -12.41 -7.55
N THR A 143 -1.97 -11.50 -7.15
CA THR A 143 -1.75 -10.05 -7.23
C THR A 143 -0.61 -9.57 -6.32
N GLY A 144 -0.30 -10.30 -5.24
CA GLY A 144 0.77 -9.95 -4.31
C GLY A 144 2.14 -10.07 -4.98
N PHE A 145 2.38 -11.18 -5.68
CA PHE A 145 3.63 -11.42 -6.39
C PHE A 145 3.88 -10.38 -7.49
N TRP A 146 2.89 -10.14 -8.34
CA TRP A 146 3.03 -9.21 -9.45
C TRP A 146 3.16 -7.75 -9.00
N THR A 147 2.55 -7.36 -7.88
CA THR A 147 2.79 -6.04 -7.28
C THR A 147 4.25 -5.87 -6.86
N LEU A 148 4.88 -6.91 -6.29
CA LEU A 148 6.30 -6.87 -5.93
C LEU A 148 7.18 -6.71 -7.17
N VAL A 149 6.96 -7.54 -8.18
CA VAL A 149 7.73 -7.50 -9.44
C VAL A 149 7.65 -6.12 -10.08
N SER A 150 6.45 -5.56 -10.23
CA SER A 150 6.26 -4.23 -10.81
C SER A 150 6.99 -3.15 -10.04
N LEU A 151 6.92 -3.15 -8.70
CA LEU A 151 7.55 -2.11 -7.90
C LEU A 151 9.07 -2.26 -7.81
N LEU A 152 9.62 -3.47 -7.93
CA LEU A 152 11.07 -3.68 -8.04
C LEU A 152 11.62 -3.27 -9.41
N ALA A 153 10.81 -3.39 -10.47
CA ALA A 153 11.18 -2.94 -11.82
C ALA A 153 11.04 -1.43 -12.02
N LEU A 154 10.22 -0.76 -11.19
CA LEU A 154 9.90 0.66 -11.34
C LEU A 154 11.12 1.60 -11.28
N PRO A 155 12.13 1.42 -10.40
CA PRO A 155 13.32 2.27 -10.39
C PRO A 155 14.18 2.11 -11.64
N VAL A 156 14.26 0.90 -12.18
CA VAL A 156 14.96 0.65 -13.44
C VAL A 156 14.26 1.37 -14.58
N MET A 157 12.93 1.29 -14.65
CA MET A 157 12.13 2.03 -15.63
C MET A 157 12.29 3.54 -15.48
N ALA A 158 12.22 4.08 -14.25
CA ALA A 158 12.43 5.50 -14.01
C ALA A 158 13.82 5.97 -14.45
N TYR A 159 14.86 5.15 -14.25
CA TYR A 159 16.21 5.41 -14.75
C TYR A 159 16.28 5.41 -16.28
N LEU A 160 15.68 4.41 -16.94
CA LEU A 160 15.65 4.30 -18.41
C LEU A 160 14.89 5.46 -19.06
N PHE A 161 13.84 5.96 -18.41
CA PHE A 161 13.07 7.13 -18.82
C PHE A 161 13.74 8.46 -18.44
N GLN A 162 14.98 8.42 -17.94
CA GLN A 162 15.79 9.59 -17.59
C GLN A 162 15.08 10.52 -16.59
N ARG A 163 14.35 9.94 -15.63
CA ARG A 163 13.67 10.72 -14.58
C ARG A 163 14.69 11.37 -13.65
N PRO A 164 14.34 12.50 -13.01
CA PRO A 164 15.18 13.12 -11.99
C PRO A 164 15.56 12.13 -10.88
N VAL A 165 16.73 12.33 -10.28
CA VAL A 165 17.26 11.42 -9.23
C VAL A 165 16.30 11.28 -8.05
N GLU A 166 15.57 12.33 -7.70
CA GLU A 166 14.56 12.33 -6.64
C GLU A 166 13.38 11.40 -6.97
N ILE A 167 13.01 11.32 -8.25
CA ILE A 167 11.93 10.43 -8.71
C ILE A 167 12.41 8.98 -8.77
N ILE A 168 13.66 8.74 -9.17
CA ILE A 168 14.26 7.40 -9.10
C ILE A 168 14.31 6.94 -7.63
N ALA A 169 14.78 7.80 -6.73
CA ALA A 169 14.79 7.53 -5.29
C ALA A 169 13.37 7.27 -4.74
N LEU A 170 12.38 8.06 -5.16
CA LEU A 170 10.96 7.84 -4.81
C LEU A 170 10.53 6.41 -5.16
N THR A 171 10.74 5.98 -6.40
CA THR A 171 10.30 4.65 -6.86
C THR A 171 10.98 3.52 -6.10
N LEU A 172 12.27 3.66 -5.79
CA LEU A 172 13.00 2.70 -4.96
C LEU A 172 12.40 2.64 -3.55
N MET A 173 12.15 3.80 -2.95
CA MET A 173 11.61 3.89 -1.59
C MET A 173 10.17 3.36 -1.50
N ILE A 174 9.33 3.51 -2.53
CA ILE A 174 8.01 2.86 -2.57
C ILE A 174 8.15 1.33 -2.46
N GLY A 175 9.11 0.74 -3.19
CA GLY A 175 9.41 -0.70 -3.10
C GLY A 175 9.88 -1.12 -1.71
N VAL A 176 10.81 -0.35 -1.12
CA VAL A 176 11.30 -0.58 0.25
C VAL A 176 10.16 -0.52 1.27
N LEU A 177 9.30 0.50 1.20
CA LEU A 177 8.15 0.65 2.11
C LEU A 177 7.16 -0.50 1.96
N LEU A 178 6.91 -0.99 0.74
CA LEU A 178 6.06 -2.17 0.54
C LEU A 178 6.68 -3.42 1.18
N VAL A 179 7.97 -3.69 0.93
CA VAL A 179 8.65 -4.88 1.49
C VAL A 179 8.69 -4.80 3.01
N ALA A 180 9.03 -3.65 3.57
CA ALA A 180 8.98 -3.41 5.01
C ALA A 180 7.56 -3.65 5.56
N LYS A 181 6.53 -3.16 4.85
CA LYS A 181 5.15 -3.38 5.28
C LYS A 181 4.76 -4.86 5.23
N ARG A 182 5.16 -5.59 4.18
CA ARG A 182 4.97 -7.04 4.04
C ARG A 182 5.60 -7.81 5.20
N LEU A 183 6.84 -7.50 5.54
CA LEU A 183 7.57 -8.16 6.62
C LEU A 183 6.97 -7.89 8.01
N THR A 184 6.57 -6.64 8.26
CA THR A 184 5.94 -6.28 9.55
C THR A 184 4.58 -6.92 9.73
N ALA A 185 3.80 -7.13 8.66
CA ALA A 185 2.51 -7.83 8.67
C ALA A 185 1.58 -7.43 9.85
N ASN A 186 1.44 -6.12 10.10
CA ASN A 186 0.65 -5.60 11.23
C ASN A 186 1.08 -6.15 12.61
N TRP A 187 2.35 -6.51 12.75
CA TRP A 187 2.95 -7.09 13.96
C TRP A 187 2.39 -8.48 14.32
N GLU A 188 1.68 -9.14 13.40
CA GLU A 188 1.27 -10.53 13.59
C GLU A 188 2.52 -11.42 13.66
N PRO A 189 2.66 -12.27 14.70
CA PRO A 189 3.76 -13.21 14.78
C PRO A 189 3.63 -14.28 13.68
N PRO A 190 4.73 -14.78 13.11
CA PRO A 190 4.68 -15.83 12.10
C PRO A 190 3.90 -17.07 12.57
N ASP A 191 3.04 -17.64 11.71
CA ASP A 191 2.33 -18.88 12.04
C ASP A 191 3.35 -19.99 12.34
N ARG A 192 3.23 -20.59 13.53
CA ARG A 192 4.13 -21.64 14.01
C ARG A 192 4.02 -22.92 13.18
N ARG A 193 2.92 -23.12 12.46
CA ARG A 193 2.68 -24.32 11.64
C ARG A 193 3.48 -24.35 10.34
N GLU A 194 3.72 -23.19 9.74
CA GLU A 194 4.40 -23.06 8.43
C GLU A 194 5.94 -22.97 8.58
N GLY A 195 6.43 -22.69 9.79
CA GLY A 195 7.84 -22.46 10.07
C GLY A 195 8.27 -21.03 9.71
N ARG A 196 9.04 -20.40 10.61
CA ARG A 196 9.35 -18.96 10.57
C ARG A 196 9.95 -18.48 9.24
N PHE A 197 10.84 -19.27 8.64
CA PHE A 197 11.48 -18.92 7.36
C PHE A 197 10.47 -18.85 6.21
N ARG A 198 9.56 -19.85 6.11
CA ARG A 198 8.56 -19.89 5.04
C ARG A 198 7.59 -18.74 5.15
N VAL A 199 7.16 -18.38 6.36
CA VAL A 199 6.26 -17.24 6.58
C VAL A 199 6.88 -15.93 6.07
N TYR A 200 8.16 -15.66 6.35
CA TYR A 200 8.81 -14.45 5.82
C TYR A 200 8.94 -14.49 4.29
N LEU A 201 9.23 -15.65 3.71
CA LEU A 201 9.23 -15.82 2.26
C LEU A 201 7.84 -15.55 1.68
N TYR A 202 6.78 -16.03 2.33
CA TYR A 202 5.40 -15.83 1.93
C TYR A 202 4.97 -14.37 2.04
N ARG A 203 5.36 -13.70 3.11
CA ARG A 203 5.14 -12.26 3.29
C ARG A 203 5.77 -11.46 2.16
N ILE A 204 7.04 -11.73 1.84
CA ILE A 204 7.74 -11.01 0.77
C ILE A 204 7.08 -11.30 -0.58
N LEU A 205 6.98 -12.56 -0.98
CA LEU A 205 6.58 -12.93 -2.34
C LEU A 205 5.08 -12.76 -2.58
N TRP A 206 4.24 -13.26 -1.67
CA TRP A 206 2.80 -13.38 -1.90
C TRP A 206 1.94 -12.46 -1.02
N ASP A 207 2.56 -11.65 -0.15
CA ASP A 207 1.86 -10.73 0.73
C ASP A 207 0.91 -11.42 1.74
N ARG A 208 1.29 -12.60 2.24
CA ARG A 208 0.50 -13.40 3.18
C ARG A 208 1.38 -14.28 4.07
N ASP A 209 0.80 -14.82 5.14
CA ASP A 209 1.53 -15.65 6.11
C ASP A 209 1.45 -17.15 5.83
N VAL A 210 0.50 -17.58 4.99
CA VAL A 210 0.22 -18.98 4.67
C VAL A 210 0.49 -19.27 3.20
N ALA A 211 0.72 -20.54 2.85
CA ALA A 211 0.95 -20.92 1.46
C ALA A 211 -0.30 -20.67 0.58
N ARG A 212 -1.48 -20.99 1.11
CA ARG A 212 -2.77 -20.98 0.41
C ARG A 212 -3.53 -19.66 0.55
N LYS A 213 -3.93 -19.06 -0.58
CA LYS A 213 -4.61 -17.75 -0.62
C LYS A 213 -6.02 -17.78 -0.02
N ASP A 214 -6.74 -18.88 -0.20
CA ASP A 214 -8.10 -19.09 0.28
C ASP A 214 -8.16 -19.15 1.81
N GLU A 215 -7.20 -19.79 2.47
CA GLU A 215 -7.07 -19.77 3.93
C GLU A 215 -6.86 -18.35 4.47
N TRP A 216 -6.05 -17.55 3.76
CA TRP A 216 -5.76 -16.17 4.14
C TRP A 216 -6.95 -15.23 3.96
N THR A 217 -7.72 -15.39 2.88
CA THR A 217 -8.80 -14.45 2.52
C THR A 217 -10.16 -14.76 3.14
N ARG A 218 -10.31 -15.91 3.80
CA ARG A 218 -11.57 -16.36 4.42
C ARG A 218 -11.54 -16.37 5.96
N ARG A 219 -10.58 -15.67 6.58
CA ARG A 219 -10.53 -15.53 8.04
C ARG A 219 -11.84 -14.93 8.56
N LEU A 220 -12.39 -15.53 9.60
CA LEU A 220 -13.50 -15.03 10.38
C LEU A 220 -12.99 -14.68 11.80
N PRO A 221 -13.70 -13.80 12.53
CA PRO A 221 -13.41 -13.54 13.93
C PRO A 221 -13.39 -14.82 14.77
N ASP A 222 -12.52 -14.84 15.76
CA ASP A 222 -12.41 -15.92 16.75
C ASP A 222 -13.74 -16.18 17.48
N SER A 223 -14.54 -15.14 17.67
CA SER A 223 -15.86 -15.22 18.30
C SER A 223 -16.88 -16.03 17.49
N ILE A 224 -16.71 -16.12 16.17
CA ILE A 224 -17.60 -16.87 15.26
C ILE A 224 -17.09 -18.30 15.07
N THR A 225 -15.78 -18.50 15.05
CA THR A 225 -15.16 -19.82 14.80
C THR A 225 -15.09 -20.73 16.03
N LYS A 226 -15.21 -20.17 17.23
CA LYS A 226 -15.22 -20.91 18.51
C LYS A 226 -16.61 -21.07 19.13
N ALA A 227 -17.67 -20.66 18.42
CA ALA A 227 -19.07 -20.85 18.81
C ALA A 227 -19.64 -22.12 18.17
#